data_AF-A0A7Z9LVL4-F1
#
_entry.id   AF-A0A7Z9LVL4-F1
#
_cell.length_a   1.000
_cell.length_b   1.000
_cell.length_c   1.000
_cell.angle_alpha   90.00
_cell.angle_beta   90.00
_cell.angle_gamma   90.00
#
_symmetry.space_group_name_H-M   'P 1'
#
loop_
_entity.id
_entity.type
_entity.pdbx_description
1 polymer ?
#
loop_
_entity_poly.entity_id
_entity_poly.type
_entity_poly.pdbx_seq_one_letter_code
_entity_poly.pdbx_strand_id
1 'polypeptide(L)' 'LPVVGESKKCKNVYYAFGHQHLGLSLAAITGKVIQSLIENRTSNINIDALNPYRF' A
#
# COMPACT_ATOMS: atom_id res chain seq x y z
N LEU A 1 1.36 -0.52 12.05
CA LEU A 1 1.24 0.30 10.83
C LEU A 1 1.00 -0.66 9.65
N PRO A 2 0.04 -0.38 8.74
CA PRO A 2 -0.24 -1.32 7.65
C PRO A 2 0.97 -1.52 6.75
N VAL A 3 0.95 -2.60 5.98
CA VAL A 3 1.94 -2.89 4.94
C VAL A 3 1.30 -2.57 3.60
N VAL A 4 1.85 -1.58 2.91
CA VAL A 4 1.38 -1.10 1.61
C VAL A 4 2.57 -0.95 0.66
N GLY A 5 2.57 -1.67 -0.45
CA GLY A 5 3.66 -1.61 -1.43
C GLY A 5 3.75 -2.85 -2.32
N GLU A 6 4.69 -2.84 -3.26
CA GLU A 6 4.89 -3.94 -4.22
C GLU A 6 5.73 -5.10 -3.64
N SER A 7 5.46 -6.31 -4.10
CA SER A 7 6.31 -7.47 -3.88
C SER A 7 7.60 -7.39 -4.71
N LYS A 8 8.75 -7.59 -4.05
CA LYS A 8 10.05 -7.76 -4.71
C LYS A 8 10.23 -9.17 -5.29
N LYS A 9 9.39 -10.13 -4.87
CA LYS A 9 9.52 -11.55 -5.27
C LYS A 9 8.61 -11.92 -6.44
N CYS A 10 7.47 -11.26 -6.57
CA CYS A 10 6.46 -11.58 -7.58
C CYS A 10 6.03 -10.30 -8.29
N LYS A 11 6.27 -10.23 -9.61
CA LYS A 11 5.83 -9.11 -10.43
C LYS A 11 4.31 -8.96 -10.39
N ASN A 12 3.82 -7.72 -10.38
CA ASN A 12 2.38 -7.38 -10.36
C ASN A 12 1.64 -7.84 -9.10
N VAL A 13 2.34 -8.09 -7.99
CA VAL A 13 1.74 -8.40 -6.69
C VAL A 13 1.91 -7.21 -5.75
N TYR A 14 0.80 -6.78 -5.14
CA TYR A 14 0.76 -5.63 -4.23
C TYR A 14 0.19 -6.04 -2.88
N TYR A 15 0.81 -5.53 -1.82
CA TYR A 15 0.39 -5.73 -0.43
C TYR A 15 -0.40 -4.52 0.04
N ALA A 16 -1.49 -4.76 0.77
CA ALA A 16 -2.35 -3.74 1.37
C ALA A 16 -3.07 -4.27 2.63
N PHE A 17 -2.31 -4.75 3.62
CA PHE A 17 -2.87 -5.43 4.79
C PHE A 17 -2.40 -4.81 6.12
N GLY A 18 -2.96 -5.29 7.24
CA GLY A 18 -2.55 -4.86 8.58
C GLY A 18 -3.16 -3.53 9.05
N HIS A 19 -4.36 -3.19 8.56
CA HIS A 19 -5.11 -1.99 8.96
C HIS A 19 -5.88 -2.15 10.29
N GLN A 20 -5.85 -3.34 10.91
CA GLN A 20 -6.60 -3.67 12.12
C GLN A 20 -8.10 -3.31 11.97
N HIS A 21 -8.73 -2.78 13.02
CA HIS A 21 -10.13 -2.35 13.02
C HIS A 21 -10.41 -1.11 12.15
N LEU A 22 -9.36 -0.43 11.64
CA LEU A 22 -9.50 0.75 10.79
C LEU A 22 -9.56 0.41 9.28
N GLY A 23 -9.57 -0.88 8.91
CA GLY A 23 -9.55 -1.30 7.51
C GLY A 23 -10.66 -0.69 6.66
N LEU A 24 -11.90 -0.68 7.17
CA LEU A 24 -13.04 -0.10 6.44
C LEU A 24 -12.92 1.42 6.30
N SER A 25 -12.57 2.13 7.38
CA SER A 25 -12.42 3.58 7.38
C SER A 25 -11.30 4.05 6.43
N LEU A 26 -10.26 3.24 6.25
CA LEU A 26 -9.11 3.56 5.40
C LEU A 26 -9.19 2.94 3.99
N ALA A 27 -10.23 2.16 3.68
CA ALA A 27 -10.32 1.40 2.44
C ALA A 27 -10.19 2.28 1.18
N ALA A 28 -10.87 3.43 1.16
CA ALA A 28 -10.88 4.32 0.00
C ALA A 28 -9.48 4.92 -0.29
N ILE A 29 -8.76 5.38 0.75
CA ILE A 29 -7.44 5.97 0.56
C ILE A 29 -6.40 4.89 0.23
N THR A 30 -6.45 3.73 0.88
CA THR A 30 -5.59 2.57 0.55
C THR A 30 -5.80 2.12 -0.89
N GLY A 31 -7.05 2.08 -1.38
CA GLY A 31 -7.35 1.78 -2.77
C GLY A 31 -6.71 2.76 -3.76
N LYS A 32 -6.78 4.07 -3.51
CA LYS A 32 -6.11 5.09 -4.33
C LYS A 32 -4.59 4.96 -4.36
N VAL A 33 -3.99 4.61 -3.22
CA VAL A 33 -2.55 4.33 -3.14
C VAL A 33 -2.19 3.11 -4.00
N ILE A 34 -2.94 2.02 -3.87
CA ILE A 34 -2.71 0.80 -4.65
C ILE A 34 -2.89 1.05 -6.15
N GLN A 35 -3.91 1.81 -6.55
CA GLN A 35 -4.08 2.23 -7.95
C GLN A 35 -2.82 2.96 -8.45
N SER A 36 -2.31 3.92 -7.68
CA SER A 36 -1.13 4.70 -8.06
C SER A 36 0.09 3.80 -8.24
N LEU A 37 0.28 2.82 -7.35
CA LEU A 37 1.35 1.83 -7.46
C LEU A 37 1.21 0.96 -8.72
N ILE A 38 0.01 0.46 -9.02
CA ILE A 38 -0.28 -0.34 -10.23
C ILE A 38 0.02 0.46 -11.50
N GLU A 39 -0.31 1.74 -11.50
CA GLU A 39 -0.11 2.63 -12.65
C GLU A 39 1.29 3.25 -12.72
N ASN A 40 2.21 2.89 -11.81
CA ASN A 40 3.55 3.48 -11.67
C ASN A 40 3.53 5.02 -11.53
N ARG A 41 2.53 5.55 -10.80
CA ARG A 41 2.40 6.97 -10.48
C ARG A 41 2.73 7.24 -9.02
N THR A 42 3.14 8.47 -8.74
CA THR A 42 3.32 8.93 -7.35
C THR A 42 1.97 8.94 -6.63
N SER A 43 1.92 8.31 -5.46
CA SER A 43 0.74 8.30 -4.59
C SER A 43 0.47 9.68 -3.98
N ASN A 44 -0.79 9.98 -3.67
CA ASN A 44 -1.18 11.24 -3.03
C ASN A 44 -0.65 11.44 -1.59
N ILE A 45 -0.07 10.39 -0.98
CA ILE A 45 0.56 10.43 0.35
C ILE A 45 1.94 9.78 0.31
N ASN A 46 2.84 10.17 1.22
CA ASN A 46 4.10 9.43 1.41
C ASN A 46 3.80 8.09 2.10
N ILE A 47 4.24 6.99 1.49
CA ILE A 47 4.03 5.63 1.97
C ILE A 47 5.32 4.92 2.42
N ASP A 48 6.44 5.62 2.58
CA ASP A 48 7.74 5.05 2.99
C ASP A 48 7.64 4.32 4.32
N ALA A 49 6.91 4.90 5.29
CA ALA A 49 6.65 4.25 6.57
C ALA A 49 5.75 3.00 6.43
N LEU A 50 5.00 2.87 5.33
CA LEU A 50 4.12 1.74 5.05
C LEU A 50 4.81 0.64 4.22
N ASN A 51 6.04 0.90 3.75
CA ASN A 51 6.78 0.03 2.86
C ASN A 51 6.94 -1.40 3.43
N PRO A 52 6.74 -2.47 2.64
CA PRO A 52 6.94 -3.86 3.09
C PRO A 52 8.37 -4.18 3.56
N TYR A 53 9.36 -3.36 3.20
CA TYR A 53 10.79 -3.57 3.46
C TYR A 53 11.37 -2.54 4.45
N ARG A 54 10.53 -1.98 5.33
CA ARG A 54 10.93 -1.00 6.34
C ARG A 54 11.62 -1.59 7.59
N PHE A 55 11.98 -2.88 7.55
CA PHE A 55 12.63 -3.64 8.61
C PHE A 55 13.83 -4.39 8.05
#